data_AF-A0A8R2H9C3-F1
#
_entry.id   AF-A0A8R2H9C3-F1
#
_cell.length_a   1.000
_cell.length_b   1.000
_cell.length_c   1.000
_cell.angle_alpha   90.00
_cell.angle_beta   90.00
_cell.angle_gamma   90.00
#
_symmetry.space_group_name_H-M   'P 1'
#
loop_
_entity.id
_entity.type
_entity.pdbx_description
1 polymer ?
#
loop_
_entity_poly.entity_id
_entity_poly.type
_entity_poly.pdbx_seq_one_letter_code
_entity_poly.pdbx_strand_id
1 'polypeptide(L)'
;TSFLSRLKTFDSHAPRSRQDKYSLAECGFTYTGTGDLVQCHYCGILLGQWEENDEVWQQHAVHNPKCVFVLLYKGMEFIENVKNELNNKGSDNSGIRVCSCKTEPYDVDNNNNSRAHICKSESFDVVG
;
A
#
# COMPACT_ATOMS: atom_id res chain seq x y z
N THR A 1 -8.20 3.22 -14.44
CA THR A 1 -9.53 3.25 -13.77
C THR A 1 -9.81 4.63 -13.20
N SER A 2 -11.08 5.08 -13.13
CA SER A 2 -11.47 6.37 -12.53
C SER A 2 -11.63 6.28 -11.01
N PHE A 3 -11.67 7.43 -10.31
CA PHE A 3 -11.95 7.49 -8.87
C PHE A 3 -13.26 6.79 -8.50
N LEU A 4 -14.37 7.12 -9.18
CA LEU A 4 -15.68 6.51 -8.90
C LEU A 4 -15.68 5.00 -9.11
N SER A 5 -14.98 4.51 -10.15
CA SER A 5 -14.86 3.08 -10.38
C SER A 5 -14.08 2.38 -9.27
N ARG A 6 -13.07 3.02 -8.68
CA ARG A 6 -12.36 2.49 -7.51
C ARG A 6 -13.23 2.52 -6.27
N LEU A 7 -13.89 3.64 -6.01
CA LEU A 7 -14.76 3.81 -4.85
C LEU A 7 -15.88 2.76 -4.81
N LYS A 8 -16.44 2.42 -5.98
CA LYS A 8 -17.47 1.38 -6.11
C LYS A 8 -17.00 0.00 -5.62
N THR A 9 -15.70 -0.30 -5.67
CA THR A 9 -15.17 -1.58 -5.15
C THR A 9 -15.34 -1.72 -3.64
N PHE A 10 -15.55 -0.62 -2.91
CA PHE A 10 -15.72 -0.59 -1.46
C PHE A 10 -17.18 -0.75 -1.01
N ASP A 11 -18.11 -1.13 -1.90
CA ASP A 11 -19.52 -1.36 -1.53
C ASP A 11 -19.68 -2.51 -0.51
N SER A 12 -18.78 -3.50 -0.54
CA SER A 12 -18.70 -4.61 0.43
C SER A 12 -17.67 -4.40 1.55
N HIS A 13 -17.07 -3.21 1.64
CA HIS A 13 -16.07 -2.89 2.65
C HIS A 13 -16.71 -2.74 4.03
N ALA A 14 -16.04 -3.24 5.08
CA ALA A 14 -16.61 -3.23 6.43
C ALA A 14 -16.85 -1.79 6.92
N PRO A 15 -18.02 -1.48 7.53
CA PRO A 15 -18.33 -0.14 8.03
C PRO A 15 -17.38 0.38 9.13
N ARG A 16 -16.63 -0.49 9.80
CA ARG A 16 -15.65 -0.14 10.84
C ARG A 16 -14.20 -0.38 10.40
N SER A 17 -13.93 -0.20 9.12
CA SER A 17 -12.56 -0.28 8.62
C SER A 17 -11.76 0.92 9.13
N ARG A 18 -10.46 0.72 9.37
CA ARG A 18 -9.61 1.74 10.00
C ARG A 18 -9.34 2.93 9.10
N GLN A 19 -9.39 2.72 7.79
CA GLN A 19 -9.17 3.75 6.78
C GLN A 19 -10.45 4.04 6.01
N ASP A 20 -10.64 5.32 5.70
CA ASP A 20 -11.79 5.78 4.95
C ASP A 20 -11.72 5.33 3.48
N LYS A 21 -12.83 4.82 2.96
CA LYS A 21 -12.90 4.29 1.59
C LYS A 21 -12.66 5.36 0.53
N TYR A 22 -13.00 6.63 0.81
CA TYR A 22 -12.74 7.72 -0.13
C TYR A 22 -11.25 8.01 -0.21
N SER A 23 -10.56 8.05 0.94
CA SER A 23 -9.09 8.19 1.00
C SER A 23 -8.38 7.05 0.25
N LEU A 24 -8.78 5.80 0.48
CA LEU A 24 -8.23 4.64 -0.23
C LEU A 24 -8.43 4.76 -1.76
N ALA A 25 -9.66 5.07 -2.20
CA ALA A 25 -9.96 5.25 -3.62
C ALA A 25 -9.24 6.45 -4.25
N GLU A 26 -9.06 7.55 -3.52
CA GLU A 26 -8.32 8.73 -3.96
C GLU A 26 -6.83 8.39 -4.19
N CYS A 27 -6.24 7.61 -3.28
CA CYS A 27 -4.85 7.15 -3.35
C CYS A 27 -4.58 6.05 -4.39
N GLY A 28 -5.56 5.74 -5.24
CA GLY A 28 -5.41 4.82 -6.36
C GLY A 28 -5.75 3.36 -6.03
N PHE A 29 -6.31 3.09 -4.86
CA PHE A 29 -6.61 1.73 -4.40
C PHE A 29 -8.01 1.25 -4.75
N THR A 30 -8.13 -0.05 -5.01
CA THR A 30 -9.39 -0.80 -5.10
C THR A 30 -9.46 -1.83 -3.97
N TYR A 31 -10.64 -2.07 -3.41
CA TYR A 31 -10.84 -3.12 -2.42
C TYR A 31 -10.82 -4.50 -3.08
N THR A 32 -10.14 -5.45 -2.45
CA THR A 32 -10.00 -6.83 -2.97
C THR A 32 -11.16 -7.75 -2.59
N GLY A 33 -12.05 -7.31 -1.69
CA GLY A 33 -13.12 -8.13 -1.13
C GLY A 33 -12.71 -8.95 0.10
N THR A 34 -11.44 -8.90 0.51
CA THR A 34 -10.92 -9.68 1.64
C THR A 34 -10.40 -8.77 2.76
N GLY A 35 -10.97 -8.88 3.95
CA GLY A 35 -10.50 -8.14 5.14
C GLY A 35 -10.48 -6.62 4.92
N ASP A 36 -9.32 -5.99 5.10
CA ASP A 36 -9.04 -4.59 4.79
C ASP A 36 -8.01 -4.45 3.65
N LEU A 37 -7.80 -5.53 2.89
CA LEU A 37 -6.80 -5.59 1.83
C LEU A 37 -7.25 -4.81 0.60
N VAL A 38 -6.39 -3.90 0.17
CA VAL A 38 -6.59 -3.07 -1.02
C VAL A 38 -5.42 -3.21 -1.99
N GLN A 39 -5.69 -3.03 -3.28
CA GLN A 39 -4.69 -3.10 -4.35
C GLN A 39 -4.58 -1.77 -5.09
N CYS A 40 -3.37 -1.25 -5.30
CA CYS A 40 -3.18 -0.11 -6.16
C CYS A 40 -3.44 -0.51 -7.62
N HIS A 41 -4.36 0.18 -8.29
CA HIS A 41 -4.67 -0.10 -9.69
C HIS A 41 -3.49 0.19 -10.65
N TYR A 42 -2.56 1.06 -10.26
CA TYR A 42 -1.50 1.53 -11.15
C TYR A 42 -0.19 0.75 -11.01
N CYS A 43 0.14 0.33 -9.79
CA CYS A 43 1.41 -0.38 -9.53
C CYS A 43 1.23 -1.77 -8.94
N GLY A 44 -0.01 -2.21 -8.68
CA GLY A 44 -0.33 -3.56 -8.25
C GLY A 44 0.02 -3.90 -6.80
N ILE A 45 0.60 -2.97 -6.02
CA ILE A 45 0.89 -3.25 -4.60
C ILE A 45 -0.38 -3.55 -3.82
N LEU A 46 -0.27 -4.46 -2.86
CA LEU A 46 -1.31 -4.83 -1.92
C LEU A 46 -0.97 -4.27 -0.55
N LEU A 47 -1.92 -3.59 0.09
CA LEU A 47 -1.79 -3.05 1.44
C LEU A 47 -3.01 -3.46 2.28
N GLY A 48 -2.77 -3.80 3.54
CA GLY A 48 -3.80 -4.23 4.50
C GLY A 48 -3.24 -4.27 5.91
N GLN A 49 -4.07 -4.66 6.88
CA GLN A 49 -3.83 -4.48 8.32
C GLN A 49 -3.62 -3.01 8.70
N TRP A 50 -4.46 -2.15 8.16
CA TRP A 50 -4.41 -0.71 8.38
C TRP A 50 -4.63 -0.36 9.85
N GLU A 51 -3.88 0.64 10.32
CA GLU A 51 -4.06 1.27 11.62
C GLU A 51 -4.75 2.62 11.51
N GLU A 52 -5.28 3.14 12.62
CA GLU A 52 -6.03 4.42 12.63
C GLU A 52 -5.14 5.60 12.21
N ASN A 53 -3.84 5.53 12.51
CA ASN A 53 -2.87 6.60 12.23
C ASN A 53 -2.11 6.39 10.91
N ASP A 54 -2.46 5.36 10.12
CA ASP A 54 -1.79 5.10 8.85
C ASP A 54 -2.28 6.09 7.79
N GLU A 55 -1.36 6.87 7.22
CA GLU A 55 -1.67 7.79 6.12
C GLU A 55 -1.53 7.09 4.77
N VAL A 56 -2.63 6.95 4.03
CA VAL A 56 -2.71 6.12 2.81
C VAL A 56 -1.66 6.52 1.76
N TRP A 57 -1.46 7.82 1.52
CA TRP A 57 -0.44 8.29 0.58
C TRP A 57 0.98 8.00 1.05
N GLN A 58 1.26 8.13 2.35
CA GLN A 58 2.57 7.83 2.90
C GLN A 58 2.86 6.34 2.77
N GLN A 59 1.92 5.49 3.19
CA GLN A 59 2.02 4.03 3.06
C GLN A 59 2.23 3.62 1.60
N HIS A 60 1.51 4.21 0.66
CA HIS A 60 1.73 3.96 -0.78
C HIS A 60 3.16 4.32 -1.22
N ALA A 61 3.68 5.49 -0.83
CA ALA A 61 5.03 5.92 -1.19
C ALA A 61 6.14 5.11 -0.50
N VAL A 62 5.92 4.67 0.74
CA VAL A 62 6.83 3.78 1.49
C VAL A 62 6.97 2.45 0.78
N HIS A 63 5.83 1.84 0.43
CA HIS A 63 5.80 0.49 -0.12
C HIS A 63 6.11 0.44 -1.62
N ASN A 64 5.84 1.51 -2.37
CA ASN A 64 6.28 1.63 -3.76
C ASN A 64 6.57 3.07 -4.18
N PRO A 65 7.78 3.59 -3.89
CA PRO A 65 8.17 4.95 -4.27
C PRO A 65 8.31 5.16 -5.78
N LYS A 66 8.25 4.08 -6.58
CA LYS A 66 8.30 4.13 -8.05
C LYS A 66 6.91 4.07 -8.70
N CYS A 67 5.83 4.04 -7.91
CA CYS A 67 4.48 4.04 -8.43
C CYS A 67 4.24 5.32 -9.25
N VAL A 68 3.92 5.15 -10.53
CA VAL A 68 3.63 6.28 -11.45
C VAL A 68 2.51 7.18 -10.92
N PHE A 69 1.51 6.61 -10.25
CA PHE A 69 0.40 7.37 -9.68
C PHE A 69 0.86 8.27 -8.53
N VAL A 70 1.68 7.76 -7.61
CA VAL A 70 2.26 8.55 -6.52
C VAL A 70 3.15 9.66 -7.07
N LEU A 71 4.00 9.34 -8.05
CA LEU A 71 4.88 10.32 -8.69
C LEU A 71 4.10 11.47 -9.33
N LEU A 72 3.01 11.16 -10.04
CA LEU A 72 2.19 12.17 -10.71
C LEU A 72 1.36 13.02 -9.74
N TYR A 73 0.80 12.43 -8.68
CA TYR A 73 -0.13 13.14 -7.79
C TYR A 73 0.53 13.81 -6.59
N LYS A 74 1.67 13.28 -6.12
CA LYS A 74 2.37 13.78 -4.92
C LYS A 74 3.76 14.34 -5.21
N GLY A 75 4.38 13.95 -6.33
CA GLY A 75 5.71 14.43 -6.72
C GLY A 75 6.87 13.74 -6.00
N MET A 76 8.09 14.00 -6.50
CA MET A 76 9.33 13.43 -5.96
C MET A 76 9.67 13.94 -4.55
N GLU A 77 9.41 15.22 -4.27
CA GLU A 77 9.67 15.83 -2.96
C GLU A 77 8.89 15.11 -1.85
N PHE A 78 7.62 14.77 -2.09
CA PHE A 78 6.83 13.97 -1.15
C PHE A 78 7.48 12.62 -0.84
N ILE A 79 7.94 11.92 -1.88
CA ILE A 79 8.57 10.60 -1.74
C ILE A 79 9.89 10.72 -0.98
N GLU A 80 10.68 11.75 -1.24
CA GLU A 80 11.94 12.01 -0.52
C GLU A 80 11.71 12.33 0.95
N ASN A 81 10.70 13.15 1.27
CA ASN A 81 10.32 13.46 2.64
C ASN A 81 9.90 12.19 3.40
N VAL A 82 9.05 11.36 2.79
CA VAL A 82 8.64 10.07 3.37
C VAL A 82 9.85 9.16 3.63
N LYS A 83 10.82 9.09 2.71
CA LYS A 83 12.05 8.31 2.91
C LYS A 83 12.92 8.86 4.04
N ASN A 84 13.07 10.18 4.13
CA ASN A 84 13.83 10.83 5.19
C ASN A 84 13.18 10.56 6.55
N GLU A 85 11.86 10.60 6.61
CA GLU A 85 11.12 10.22 7.81
C GLU A 85 11.35 8.78 8.24
N LEU A 86 11.50 7.83 7.30
CA LEU A 86 11.87 6.44 7.60
C LEU A 86 13.29 6.35 8.16
N ASN A 87 14.25 7.03 7.53
CA ASN A 87 15.67 6.97 7.91
C ASN A 87 15.95 7.58 9.29
N ASN A 88 15.16 8.60 9.68
CA ASN A 88 15.35 9.32 10.93
C ASN A 88 14.69 8.63 12.14
N LYS A 89 13.95 7.54 11.96
CA LYS A 89 13.17 6.88 13.02
C LYS A 89 13.82 5.57 13.46
N GLY A 90 14.81 5.67 14.35
CA GLY A 90 15.26 4.54 15.17
C GLY A 90 14.38 4.39 16.41
N SER A 91 13.48 3.40 16.40
CA SER A 91 12.55 3.01 17.48
C SER A 91 11.42 4.02 17.81
N ASP A 92 10.19 3.59 17.52
CA ASP A 92 8.87 4.00 18.08
C ASP A 92 7.99 5.07 17.39
N ASN A 93 6.73 4.64 17.18
CA ASN A 93 5.44 5.37 17.12
C ASN A 93 5.20 6.45 16.05
N SER A 94 5.62 6.23 14.81
CA SER A 94 5.04 6.95 13.66
C SER A 94 4.21 5.97 12.84
N GLY A 95 3.00 6.35 12.42
CA GLY A 95 2.07 5.55 11.60
C GLY A 95 2.57 5.24 10.17
N ILE A 96 3.88 5.07 10.01
CA ILE A 96 4.57 4.70 8.79
C ILE A 96 5.15 3.31 9.02
N ARG A 97 4.55 2.30 8.40
CA ARG A 97 4.90 0.90 8.59
C ARG A 97 5.56 0.38 7.33
N VAL A 98 6.69 -0.30 7.48
CA VAL A 98 7.39 -0.92 6.35
C VAL A 98 7.21 -2.42 6.49
N CYS A 99 6.80 -3.09 5.41
CA CYS A 99 6.84 -4.54 5.35
C CYS A 99 8.31 -4.97 5.29
N SER A 100 8.77 -5.77 6.24
CA SER A 100 10.15 -6.28 6.25
C SER A 100 10.42 -7.36 5.18
N CYS A 101 9.52 -7.55 4.21
CA CYS A 101 9.82 -8.45 3.10
C CYS A 101 10.95 -7.84 2.25
N LYS A 102 12.14 -8.42 2.39
CA LYS A 102 13.24 -8.19 1.47
C LYS A 102 12.72 -8.56 0.09
N THR A 103 12.58 -7.60 -0.80
CA THR A 103 12.41 -7.89 -2.22
C THR A 103 13.74 -8.39 -2.76
N GLU A 104 14.06 -9.65 -2.46
CA GLU A 104 15.05 -10.47 -3.16
C GLU A 104 14.25 -11.57 -3.89
N PRO A 105 14.63 -11.98 -5.11
CA PRO A 105 13.72 -12.71 -5.99
C PRO A 105 13.42 -14.15 -5.53
N TYR A 106 14.16 -14.69 -4.57
CA TYR A 106 13.96 -16.04 -4.05
C TYR A 106 14.57 -16.09 -2.64
N ASP A 107 13.76 -16.31 -1.60
CA ASP A 107 14.18 -17.05 -0.40
C ASP A 107 12.92 -17.44 0.41
N VAL A 108 12.73 -18.75 0.58
CA VAL A 108 11.70 -19.36 1.41
C VAL A 108 12.25 -19.44 2.83
N ASP A 109 11.90 -18.50 3.70
CA ASP A 109 12.26 -18.58 5.12
C ASP A 109 11.12 -19.18 5.95
N ASN A 110 11.35 -20.44 6.33
CA ASN A 110 10.54 -21.27 7.20
C ASN A 110 10.77 -20.92 8.69
N ASN A 111 10.33 -19.75 9.15
CA ASN A 111 10.29 -19.46 10.58
C ASN A 111 9.03 -18.66 10.97
N ASN A 112 8.22 -19.29 11.83
CA ASN A 112 6.93 -18.84 12.34
C ASN A 112 7.03 -17.58 13.21
N ASN A 113 7.23 -16.42 12.58
CA ASN A 113 6.79 -15.14 13.14
C ASN A 113 6.04 -14.34 12.05
N SER A 114 4.90 -14.91 11.68
CA SER A 114 4.02 -14.47 10.60
C SER A 114 3.23 -13.21 10.99
N ARG A 115 3.71 -12.04 10.57
CA ARG A 115 2.82 -10.92 10.21
C ARG A 115 3.00 -10.61 8.73
N ALA A 116 2.37 -11.45 7.91
CA ALA A 116 2.37 -11.30 6.46
C ALA A 116 1.71 -9.96 6.08
N HIS A 117 2.43 -9.12 5.31
CA HIS A 117 1.94 -7.93 4.62
C HIS A 117 2.31 -8.06 3.13
N ILE A 118 1.57 -8.92 2.42
CA ILE A 118 2.00 -9.59 1.18
C ILE A 118 2.41 -8.59 0.08
N CYS A 119 3.60 -8.83 -0.44
CA CYS A 119 4.27 -8.09 -1.50
C CYS A 119 4.20 -8.86 -2.84
N LYS A 120 3.58 -8.19 -3.83
CA LYS A 120 3.39 -8.54 -5.27
C LYS A 120 2.44 -9.69 -5.60
N SER A 121 1.42 -9.40 -6.41
CA SER A 121 0.91 -10.37 -7.40
C SER A 121 1.89 -10.38 -8.57
N GLU A 122 2.23 -11.57 -9.06
CA GLU A 122 3.13 -11.83 -10.18
C GLU A 122 2.85 -10.93 -11.39
N SER A 123 3.92 -10.65 -12.12
CA SER A 123 3.98 -9.94 -13.40
C SER A 123 2.71 -10.15 -14.23
N PHE A 124 2.00 -9.06 -14.53
CA PHE A 124 1.15 -9.03 -15.72
C PHE A 124 2.09 -9.04 -16.91
N ASP A 125 2.47 -10.25 -17.36
CA ASP A 125 2.93 -10.41 -18.73
C ASP A 125 1.81 -9.92 -19.63
N VAL A 126 2.12 -8.85 -20.37
CA VAL A 126 1.35 -8.40 -21.51
C VAL A 126 1.35 -9.56 -22.51
N VAL A 127 0.31 -10.38 -22.48
CA VAL A 127 0.04 -11.30 -23.59
C VAL A 127 -0.51 -10.43 -24.72
N GLY A 128 0.32 -10.28 -25.75
CA GLY A 128 -0.03 -9.62 -27.01
C GLY A 128 -1.04 -10.39 -27.85
#